data_AF-A0A0D0MYV1-F1
#
_entry.id   AF-A0A0D0MYV1-F1
#
_cell.length_a   1.000
_cell.length_b   1.000
_cell.length_c   1.000
_cell.angle_alpha   90.00
_cell.angle_beta   90.00
_cell.angle_gamma   90.00
#
_symmetry.space_group_name_H-M   'P 1'
#
loop_
_entity.id
_entity.type
_entity.pdbx_description
1 polymer ?
#
loop_
_entity_poly.entity_id
_entity_poly.type
_entity_poly.pdbx_seq_one_letter_code
_entity_poly.pdbx_strand_id
1 'polypeptide(L)' 'MSNDTFRFEAHQSLLELDAATTKMMMLVVAGEVSGCLWKEAFSRVGSAYTALASVVAGVQIDAMPALDGRSSDDLITPEK' A
#
# COMPACT_ATOMS: atom_id res chain seq x y z
N MET A 1 -3.46 12.69 11.84
CA MET A 1 -4.51 12.23 10.91
C MET A 1 -5.57 11.48 11.70
N SER A 2 -6.85 11.63 11.35
CA SER A 2 -7.89 10.74 11.90
C SER A 2 -7.73 9.34 11.31
N ASN A 3 -8.23 8.33 12.03
CA ASN A 3 -8.19 6.95 11.56
C ASN A 3 -8.93 6.79 10.20
N ASP A 4 -10.04 7.52 10.02
CA ASP A 4 -10.80 7.49 8.77
C ASP A 4 -10.05 8.12 7.58
N THR A 5 -9.33 9.24 7.78
CA THR A 5 -8.50 9.83 6.72
C THR A 5 -7.38 8.88 6.31
N PHE A 6 -6.71 8.24 7.27
CA PHE A 6 -5.69 7.23 6.98
C PHE A 6 -6.26 6.05 6.20
N ARG A 7 -7.38 5.48 6.66
CA ARG A 7 -8.04 4.34 5.98
C ARG A 7 -8.43 4.70 4.56
N PHE A 8 -8.99 5.89 4.36
CA PHE A 8 -9.38 6.37 3.04
C PHE A 8 -8.17 6.54 2.11
N GLU A 9 -7.14 7.25 2.56
CA GLU A 9 -5.93 7.49 1.77
C GLU A 9 -5.18 6.19 1.47
N ALA A 10 -5.01 5.31 2.46
CA ALA A 10 -4.35 4.02 2.27
C ALA A 10 -5.14 3.15 1.29
N HIS A 11 -6.46 3.10 1.41
CA HIS A 11 -7.30 2.34 0.49
C HIS A 11 -7.20 2.88 -0.94
N GLN A 12 -7.24 4.20 -1.11
CA GLN A 12 -7.08 4.82 -2.42
C GLN A 12 -5.69 4.55 -3.02
N SER A 13 -4.62 4.67 -2.24
CA SER A 13 -3.25 4.35 -2.71
C SER A 13 -3.09 2.88 -3.08
N LEU A 14 -3.71 1.96 -2.34
CA LEU A 14 -3.73 0.53 -2.66
C LEU A 14 -4.46 0.25 -3.97
N LEU A 15 -5.61 0.88 -4.21
CA LEU A 15 -6.35 0.74 -5.47
C LEU A 15 -5.53 1.24 -6.67
N GLU A 16 -4.85 2.38 -6.54
CA GLU A 16 -4.00 2.90 -7.61
C GLU A 16 -2.80 1.98 -7.88
N LEU A 17 -2.19 1.41 -6.84
CA LEU A 17 -1.10 0.45 -6.99
C LEU A 17 -1.55 -0.85 -7.68
N ASP A 18 -2.73 -1.37 -7.32
CA ASP A 18 -3.33 -2.54 -7.97
C ASP A 18 -3.63 -2.28 -9.45
N ALA A 19 -4.21 -1.12 -9.77
CA ALA A 19 -4.49 -0.72 -11.14
C ALA A 19 -3.20 -0.59 -11.97
N ALA A 20 -2.15 0.04 -11.42
CA ALA A 20 -0.85 0.18 -12.06
C ALA A 20 -0.18 -1.18 -12.30
N THR A 21 -0.26 -2.07 -11.30
CA THR A 21 0.31 -3.42 -11.36
C THR A 21 -0.44 -4.28 -12.37
N THR A 22 -1.77 -4.22 -12.41
CA THR A 22 -2.61 -4.90 -13.40
C THR A 22 -2.25 -4.47 -14.82
N LYS A 23 -2.08 -3.16 -15.06
CA LYS A 23 -1.63 -2.64 -16.37
C LYS A 23 -0.27 -3.22 -16.76
N MET A 24 0.67 -3.29 -15.82
CA MET A 24 1.98 -3.87 -16.06
C MET A 24 1.91 -5.38 -16.33
N MET A 25 1.07 -6.12 -15.60
CA MET A 25 0.79 -7.55 -15.86
C MET A 25 0.20 -7.77 -17.26
N MET A 26 -0.71 -6.91 -17.72
CA MET A 26 -1.25 -6.99 -19.09
C MET A 26 -0.15 -6.83 -20.15
N LEU A 27 0.80 -5.92 -19.95
CA LEU A 27 1.94 -5.76 -20.86
C LEU A 27 2.84 -7.00 -20.87
N VAL A 28 3.08 -7.62 -19.71
CA VAL A 28 3.83 -8.89 -19.64
C VAL A 28 3.14 -9.98 -20.46
N VAL A 29 1.82 -10.14 -20.31
CA VAL A 29 1.04 -11.13 -21.06
C VAL A 29 1.07 -10.85 -22.57
N ALA A 30 1.06 -9.57 -22.96
CA ALA A 30 1.18 -9.16 -24.36
C ALA A 30 2.62 -9.28 -24.93
N GLY A 31 3.62 -9.58 -24.09
CA GLY A 31 5.03 -9.58 -24.48
C GLY A 31 5.65 -8.18 -24.61
N GLU A 32 4.93 -7.14 -24.21
CA GLU A 32 5.34 -5.72 -24.28
C GLU A 32 6.19 -5.31 -23.06
N VAL A 33 7.27 -6.06 -22.79
CA VAL A 33 8.17 -5.85 -21.64
C VAL A 33 9.33 -4.89 -21.92
N SER A 34 9.19 -4.06 -22.96
CA SER A 34 10.20 -3.09 -23.37
C SER A 34 9.56 -1.88 -24.06
N GLY A 35 10.35 -0.84 -24.35
CA GLY A 35 9.87 0.36 -25.01
C GLY A 35 9.15 1.34 -24.08
N CYS A 36 8.45 2.30 -24.68
CA CYS A 36 7.85 3.44 -23.95
C CYS A 36 6.70 3.02 -23.04
N LEU A 37 5.82 2.13 -23.52
CA LEU A 37 4.65 1.66 -22.76
C LEU A 37 5.06 0.94 -21.47
N TRP A 38 6.08 0.08 -21.55
CA TRP A 38 6.65 -0.60 -20.39
C TRP A 38 7.23 0.39 -19.38
N LYS A 39 8.04 1.35 -19.84
CA LYS A 39 8.66 2.37 -18.98
C LYS A 39 7.62 3.23 -18.28
N GLU A 40 6.56 3.63 -18.99
CA GLU A 40 5.46 4.41 -18.43
C GLU A 40 4.70 3.61 -17.36
N ALA A 41 4.33 2.36 -17.65
CA ALA A 41 3.67 1.48 -16.69
C ALA A 41 4.54 1.24 -15.44
N PHE A 42 5.84 0.98 -15.63
CA PHE A 42 6.79 0.79 -14.53
C PHE A 42 6.95 2.05 -13.67
N SER A 43 7.05 3.23 -14.31
CA SER A 43 7.09 4.52 -13.62
C SER A 43 5.82 4.75 -12.79
N ARG A 44 4.65 4.41 -13.34
CA ARG A 44 3.36 4.50 -12.63
C ARG A 44 3.31 3.60 -11.41
N VAL A 45 3.77 2.35 -11.52
CA VAL A 45 3.88 1.42 -10.37
C VAL A 45 4.80 2.00 -9.30
N GLY A 46 5.98 2.53 -9.67
CA GLY A 46 6.92 3.13 -8.73
C GLY A 46 6.34 4.37 -8.01
N SER A 47 5.61 5.22 -8.73
CA SER A 47 4.92 6.37 -8.16
C SER A 47 3.82 5.95 -7.17
N ALA A 48 2.97 5.01 -7.55
CA ALA A 48 1.90 4.48 -6.70
C ALA A 48 2.47 3.80 -5.43
N TYR A 49 3.55 3.06 -5.57
CA TYR A 49 4.26 2.46 -4.43
C TYR A 49 4.82 3.53 -3.48
N THR A 50 5.43 4.59 -4.02
CA THR A 50 5.98 5.69 -3.20
C THR A 50 4.88 6.45 -2.46
N ALA A 51 3.72 6.64 -3.10
CA ALA A 51 2.55 7.23 -2.47
C ALA A 51 2.02 6.36 -1.32
N LEU A 52 1.86 5.05 -1.56
CA LEU A 52 1.47 4.10 -0.51
C LEU A 52 2.46 4.10 0.65
N ALA A 53 3.77 4.01 0.35
CA ALA A 53 4.84 4.03 1.35
C ALA A 53 4.77 5.28 2.23
N SER A 54 4.45 6.43 1.63
CA SER A 54 4.29 7.70 2.34
C SER A 54 3.07 7.70 3.28
N VAL A 55 1.95 7.10 2.85
CA VAL A 55 0.74 6.96 3.69
C VAL A 55 0.98 6.00 4.87
N VAL A 56 1.66 4.88 4.64
CA VAL A 56 1.88 3.85 5.67
C VAL A 56 3.09 4.11 6.57
N ALA A 57 3.97 5.04 6.23
CA ALA A 57 5.16 5.38 7.04
C ALA A 57 4.84 5.79 8.48
N GLY A 58 3.62 6.26 8.75
CA GLY A 58 3.14 6.61 10.09
C GLY A 58 2.54 5.45 10.88
N VAL A 59 2.37 4.27 10.29
CA VAL A 59 1.80 3.10 10.96
C VAL A 59 2.85 2.53 11.90
N GLN A 60 2.64 2.72 13.20
CA GLN A 60 3.36 1.97 14.23
C GLN A 60 2.85 0.53 14.18
N ILE A 61 3.53 -0.31 13.39
CA ILE A 61 3.37 -1.75 13.52
C ILE A 61 4.11 -2.09 14.82
N ASP A 62 3.36 -2.46 15.87
CA ASP A 62 3.96 -3.03 17.07
C ASP A 62 4.82 -4.21 16.64
N ALA A 63 6.13 -4.05 16.76
CA ALA A 63 7.10 -5.01 16.24
C ALA A 63 7.06 -6.33 17.00
N MET A 64 6.38 -6.40 18.16
CA MET A 64 6.49 -7.57 19.03
C MET A 64 5.31 -7.80 20.00
N PRO A 65 4.07 -8.07 19.53
CA PRO A 65 2.98 -8.41 20.44
C PRO A 65 3.19 -9.78 21.13
N ALA A 66 3.92 -10.69 20.47
CA ALA A 66 4.09 -12.07 20.93
C ALA A 66 5.11 -12.27 22.06
N LEU A 67 6.05 -11.34 22.28
CA LEU A 67 7.06 -11.45 23.35
C LEU A 67 6.65 -10.69 24.62
N ASP A 68 5.74 -9.71 24.51
CA ASP A 68 5.29 -8.86 25.62
C ASP A 68 4.16 -9.48 26.45
N GLY A 69 3.60 -10.61 26.01
CA GLY A 69 2.48 -11.29 26.69
C GLY A 69 1.17 -10.48 26.74
N ARG A 70 1.08 -9.35 26.01
CA ARG A 70 -0.16 -8.58 25.85
C ARG A 70 -1.09 -9.33 24.89
N SER A 71 -2.32 -9.60 25.32
CA SER A 71 -3.34 -10.20 24.46
C SER A 71 -3.67 -9.24 23.32
N SER A 72 -3.82 -9.75 22.09
CA SER A 72 -4.16 -8.94 20.91
C SER A 72 -5.51 -8.20 21.04
N ASP A 73 -6.33 -8.54 22.04
CA ASP A 73 -7.63 -7.91 22.29
C ASP A 73 -7.54 -6.47 22.82
N ASP A 74 -6.43 -6.05 23.45
CA ASP A 74 -6.32 -4.70 24.04
C ASP A 74 -6.06 -3.57 23.01
N LEU A 75 -5.84 -3.90 21.73
CA LEU A 75 -5.58 -2.91 20.68
C LEU A 75 -6.86 -2.33 20.04
N ILE A 76 -8.05 -2.82 20.40
CA ILE A 76 -9.33 -2.33 19.85
C ILE A 76 -10.26 -1.89 20.98
N THR A 77 -9.85 -0.88 21.75
CA THR A 77 -10.82 -0.05 22.49
C THR A 77 -10.46 1.42 22.34
N PRO A 78 -11.32 2.25 21.72
CA PRO A 78 -11.19 3.69 21.82
C PRO A 78 -11.67 4.08 23.22
N GLU A 79 -10.75 4.51 24.08
CA GLU A 79 -11.12 5.07 25.38
C GLU A 79 -11.76 6.46 25.19
N LYS A 80 -12.74 6.72 26.05
CA LYS A 80 -13.84 7.69 25.98
C LYS A 80 -13.44 9.15 26.15
#